data_AF-A0A838KMK6-F1
#
_entry.id   AF-A0A838KMK6-F1
#
_cell.length_a   1.000
_cell.length_b   1.000
_cell.length_c   1.000
_cell.angle_alpha   90.00
_cell.angle_beta   90.00
_cell.angle_gamma   90.00
#
_symmetry.space_group_name_H-M   'P 1'
#
loop_
_entity.id
_entity.type
_entity.pdbx_description
1 polymer ?
#
loop_
_entity_poly.entity_id
_entity_poly.type
_entity_poly.pdbx_seq_one_letter_code
_entity_poly.pdbx_strand_id
1 'polypeptide(L)'
;MAAMSLLSLLVGCTSSPEPAAGSRRPATSQPATSTSPHVPPGETTEPPTYTQPLVLAVHRSRGDLDVSERLARSIAKGAPTSWAQLAAGPGRADVRRGAGSLRAATRDSAVIAVVTASRVTPLVSTVSVDGVDPLRSPEAYPLTTSTPNEPAPPAEVTVVGDIMMGRDVGDVLAAHGDLGAPLRPLRRRLARADLTIGNLESTLSSDGVPQQDDSFAADPDVLHALEDTGFDVLSLANNHTGDFGERAFRQTLRRVDTSTIERVGAGLDRQGAWRPVVVSRAGVRFGLVAF
;
A
#
# COMPACT_ATOMS: atom_id res chain seq x y z
N MET A 1 -8.03 21.99 -17.69
CA MET A 1 -7.16 20.80 -17.83
C MET A 1 -6.93 20.29 -16.42
N ALA A 2 -7.60 19.20 -16.01
CA ALA A 2 -7.38 18.62 -14.69
C ALA A 2 -5.93 18.13 -14.60
N ALA A 3 -5.15 18.73 -13.71
CA ALA A 3 -3.80 18.27 -13.41
C ALA A 3 -3.92 16.93 -12.68
N MET A 4 -3.47 15.86 -13.32
CA MET A 4 -3.45 14.54 -12.72
C MET A 4 -2.36 14.53 -11.65
N SER A 5 -2.72 14.79 -10.39
CA SER A 5 -1.82 14.64 -9.25
C SER A 5 -1.40 13.16 -9.16
N LEU A 6 -0.13 12.87 -9.42
CA LEU A 6 0.39 11.51 -9.49
C LEU A 6 0.89 11.08 -8.11
N LEU A 7 -0.01 10.53 -7.28
CA LEU A 7 0.41 9.87 -6.04
C LEU A 7 1.22 8.61 -6.40
N SER A 8 2.54 8.71 -6.22
CA SER A 8 3.47 7.61 -6.51
C SER A 8 3.74 6.82 -5.23
N LEU A 9 3.10 5.65 -5.10
CA LEU A 9 3.36 4.74 -3.98
C LEU A 9 4.57 3.85 -4.30
N LEU A 10 5.71 4.11 -3.65
CA LEU A 10 6.88 3.23 -3.68
C LEU A 10 6.88 2.36 -2.42
N VAL A 11 6.46 1.09 -2.56
CA VAL A 11 6.53 0.11 -1.48
C VAL A 11 7.90 -0.58 -1.51
N GLY A 12 8.69 -0.40 -0.46
CA GLY A 12 9.99 -1.06 -0.28
C GLY A 12 10.01 -1.85 1.01
N CYS A 13 10.16 -3.18 0.92
CA CYS A 13 10.38 -4.03 2.09
C CYS A 13 11.88 -4.10 2.38
N THR A 14 12.32 -3.58 3.52
CA THR A 14 13.67 -3.85 4.04
C THR A 14 13.56 -4.84 5.19
N SER A 15 13.97 -6.09 4.97
CA SER A 15 14.13 -7.07 6.05
C SER A 15 15.53 -6.90 6.66
N SER A 16 15.64 -6.20 7.78
CA SER A 16 16.81 -6.32 8.65
C SER A 16 16.41 -5.95 10.09
N PRO A 17 16.73 -6.78 11.09
CA PRO A 17 16.61 -6.39 12.49
C PRO A 17 17.83 -5.54 12.89
N GLU A 18 17.57 -4.41 13.56
CA GLU A 18 18.60 -3.62 14.26
C GLU A 18 19.22 -4.43 15.41
N PRO A 19 20.54 -4.34 15.67
CA PRO A 19 21.07 -4.60 16.98
C PRO A 19 21.21 -3.28 17.75
N ALA A 20 20.55 -3.20 18.90
CA ALA A 20 20.87 -2.23 19.94
C ALA A 20 22.26 -2.57 20.53
N ALA A 21 23.17 -1.60 20.60
CA ALA A 21 24.43 -1.74 21.32
C ALA A 21 24.67 -0.52 22.22
N GLY A 22 24.32 -0.70 23.50
CA GLY A 22 24.74 0.17 24.59
C GLY A 22 26.22 -0.04 24.92
N SER A 23 26.89 1.05 25.28
CA SER A 23 28.30 1.06 25.67
C SER A 23 28.49 0.57 27.11
N ARG A 24 29.41 -0.37 27.33
CA ARG A 24 30.09 -0.55 28.63
C ARG A 24 31.47 -1.20 28.44
N ARG A 25 32.44 -0.63 29.17
CA ARG A 25 33.89 -0.92 29.19
C ARG A 25 34.23 -2.36 29.63
N PRO A 26 35.44 -2.86 29.30
CA PRO A 26 35.87 -4.22 29.66
C PRO A 26 36.48 -4.27 31.06
N ALA A 27 36.20 -5.36 31.79
CA ALA A 27 36.95 -5.77 32.98
C ALA A 27 37.63 -7.11 32.70
N THR A 28 38.91 -7.17 33.01
CA THR A 28 39.80 -8.33 32.89
C THR A 28 39.60 -9.31 34.04
N SER A 29 39.53 -10.62 33.76
CA SER A 29 39.86 -11.68 34.73
C SER A 29 40.19 -13.01 34.02
N GLN A 30 40.95 -13.84 34.73
CA GLN A 30 41.87 -14.92 34.32
C GLN A 30 41.23 -16.23 33.79
N PRO A 31 42.02 -17.16 33.19
CA PRO A 31 41.49 -18.33 32.50
C PRO A 31 41.14 -19.46 33.47
N ALA A 32 39.86 -19.85 33.51
CA ALA A 32 39.42 -21.09 34.12
C ALA A 32 39.43 -22.21 33.07
N THR A 33 40.08 -23.33 33.41
CA THR A 33 40.05 -24.58 32.65
C THR A 33 38.62 -25.10 32.53
N SER A 34 38.06 -25.02 31.33
CA SER A 34 36.75 -25.56 30.99
C SER A 34 36.90 -26.97 30.45
N THR A 35 36.45 -27.95 31.22
CA THR A 35 36.11 -29.28 30.71
C THR A 35 34.83 -29.17 29.89
N SER A 36 34.90 -29.37 28.57
CA SER A 36 33.73 -29.37 27.69
C SER A 36 32.76 -30.48 28.11
N PRO A 37 31.49 -30.17 28.43
CA PRO A 37 30.46 -31.20 28.54
C PRO A 37 30.19 -31.78 27.15
N HIS A 38 30.09 -33.10 27.07
CA HIS A 38 29.63 -33.83 25.90
C HIS A 38 28.17 -33.42 25.63
N VAL A 39 27.96 -32.57 24.62
CA VAL A 39 26.62 -32.25 24.11
C VAL A 39 26.19 -33.44 23.26
N PRO A 40 25.10 -34.16 23.61
CA PRO A 40 24.56 -35.21 22.75
C PRO A 40 24.17 -34.57 21.40
N PRO A 41 24.33 -35.27 20.26
CA PRO A 41 23.96 -34.72 18.97
C PRO A 41 22.50 -34.31 19.02
N GLY A 42 22.24 -33.00 18.98
CA GLY A 42 20.88 -32.47 18.96
C GLY A 42 20.17 -33.01 17.73
N GLU A 43 18.96 -33.52 17.93
CA GLU A 43 18.03 -33.79 16.83
C GLU A 43 17.98 -32.55 15.94
N THR A 44 18.50 -32.68 14.72
CA THR A 44 18.29 -31.68 13.68
C THR A 44 16.81 -31.73 13.32
N THR A 45 15.99 -30.96 14.04
CA THR A 45 14.60 -30.75 13.67
C THR A 45 14.59 -30.07 12.30
N GLU A 46 14.03 -30.74 11.28
CA GLU A 46 13.86 -30.13 9.97
C GLU A 46 13.15 -28.78 10.11
N PRO A 47 13.58 -27.74 9.37
CA PRO A 47 12.96 -26.44 9.46
C PRO A 47 11.47 -26.54 9.09
N PRO A 48 10.59 -25.80 9.78
CA PRO A 48 9.16 -25.87 9.51
C PRO A 48 8.87 -25.50 8.05
N THR A 49 7.97 -26.24 7.42
CA THR A 49 7.43 -25.92 6.10
C THR A 49 6.02 -25.39 6.23
N TYR A 50 5.73 -24.30 5.52
CA TYR A 50 4.42 -23.67 5.47
C TYR A 50 3.79 -23.86 4.09
N THR A 51 2.47 -23.83 4.03
CA THR A 51 1.71 -23.89 2.78
C THR A 51 1.24 -22.49 2.42
N GLN A 52 1.40 -22.10 1.15
CA GLN A 52 0.86 -20.83 0.66
C GLN A 52 0.33 -20.93 -0.76
N PRO A 53 -0.48 -19.96 -1.22
CA PRO A 53 -0.94 -19.91 -2.60
C PRO A 53 0.21 -19.86 -3.61
N LEU A 54 0.08 -20.66 -4.67
CA LEU A 54 0.91 -20.61 -5.87
C LEU A 54 0.20 -19.75 -6.91
N VAL A 55 0.62 -18.49 -6.99
CA VAL A 55 -0.06 -17.43 -7.71
C VAL A 55 0.39 -17.38 -9.17
N LEU A 56 -0.58 -17.24 -10.06
CA LEU A 56 -0.36 -16.78 -11.43
C LEU A 56 -0.45 -15.25 -11.41
N ALA A 57 0.65 -14.58 -11.68
CA ALA A 57 0.77 -13.12 -11.70
C ALA A 57 1.01 -12.64 -13.13
N VAL A 58 0.27 -11.60 -13.54
CA VAL A 58 0.30 -11.05 -14.90
C VAL A 58 0.53 -9.55 -14.87
N HIS A 59 0.90 -8.98 -16.01
CA HIS A 59 1.02 -7.54 -16.16
C HIS A 59 -0.32 -6.84 -15.85
N ARG A 60 -0.28 -5.69 -15.16
CA ARG A 60 -1.51 -4.97 -14.73
C ARG A 60 -2.45 -4.58 -15.86
N SER A 61 -1.92 -4.36 -17.07
CA SER A 61 -2.75 -4.04 -18.24
C SER A 61 -3.64 -5.20 -18.70
N ARG A 62 -3.49 -6.41 -18.14
CA ARG A 62 -4.36 -7.55 -18.44
C ARG A 62 -5.71 -7.49 -17.71
N GLY A 63 -5.86 -6.58 -16.75
CA GLY A 63 -7.05 -6.48 -15.92
C GLY A 63 -7.20 -7.65 -14.96
N ASP A 64 -8.42 -7.83 -14.46
CA ASP A 64 -8.78 -8.89 -13.53
C ASP A 64 -9.14 -10.14 -14.33
N LEU A 65 -8.35 -11.20 -14.16
CA LEU A 65 -8.55 -12.48 -14.84
C LEU A 65 -9.04 -13.51 -13.83
N ASP A 66 -10.00 -14.33 -14.26
CA ASP A 66 -10.48 -15.49 -13.54
C ASP A 66 -10.48 -16.71 -14.46
N VAL A 67 -9.94 -17.82 -13.99
CA VAL A 67 -9.79 -19.04 -14.79
C VAL A 67 -10.23 -20.26 -14.01
N SER A 68 -10.66 -21.30 -14.73
CA SER A 68 -10.97 -22.58 -14.08
C SER A 68 -9.76 -23.18 -13.37
N GLU A 69 -9.98 -23.87 -12.26
CA GLU A 69 -8.95 -24.62 -11.53
C GLU A 69 -8.19 -25.57 -12.45
N ARG A 70 -8.88 -26.24 -13.37
CA ARG A 70 -8.26 -27.14 -14.36
C ARG A 70 -7.21 -26.42 -15.20
N LEU A 71 -7.55 -25.25 -15.73
CA LEU A 71 -6.64 -24.45 -16.54
C LEU A 71 -5.49 -23.92 -15.69
N ALA A 72 -5.78 -23.37 -14.51
CA ALA A 72 -4.77 -22.85 -13.59
C ALA A 72 -3.75 -23.93 -13.22
N ARG A 73 -4.19 -25.15 -12.85
CA ARG A 73 -3.30 -26.28 -12.54
C ARG A 73 -2.46 -26.69 -13.74
N SER A 74 -3.02 -26.66 -14.95
CA SER A 74 -2.30 -26.95 -16.18
C SER A 74 -1.17 -25.94 -16.43
N ILE A 75 -1.48 -24.65 -16.31
CA ILE A 75 -0.51 -23.54 -16.42
C ILE A 75 0.57 -23.67 -15.35
N ALA A 76 0.18 -23.91 -14.09
CA ALA A 76 1.10 -24.07 -12.97
C ALA A 76 2.04 -25.28 -13.10
N LYS A 77 1.65 -26.32 -13.86
CA LYS A 77 2.50 -27.46 -14.23
C LYS A 77 3.36 -27.22 -15.48
N GLY A 78 3.15 -26.10 -16.19
CA GLY A 78 3.98 -25.68 -17.31
C GLY A 78 3.40 -26.01 -18.69
N ALA A 79 2.12 -26.35 -18.76
CA ALA A 79 1.46 -26.55 -20.05
C ALA A 79 1.48 -25.24 -20.87
N PRO A 80 1.66 -25.34 -22.21
CA PRO A 80 1.49 -24.21 -23.10
C PRO A 80 0.09 -23.61 -22.94
N THR A 81 0.02 -22.27 -23.00
CA THR A 81 -1.26 -21.56 -22.92
C THR A 81 -1.24 -20.32 -23.81
N SER A 82 -2.41 -19.71 -23.98
CA SER A 82 -2.65 -18.53 -24.80
C SER A 82 -3.63 -17.62 -24.09
N TRP A 83 -3.57 -16.32 -24.40
CA TRP A 83 -4.50 -15.36 -23.82
C TRP A 83 -5.95 -15.67 -24.19
N ALA A 84 -6.19 -16.31 -25.33
CA ALA A 84 -7.53 -16.72 -25.75
C ALA A 84 -8.13 -17.77 -24.80
N GLN A 85 -7.30 -18.69 -24.30
CA GLN A 85 -7.72 -19.68 -23.32
C GLN A 85 -8.01 -19.07 -21.93
N LEU A 86 -7.44 -17.90 -21.64
CA LEU A 86 -7.72 -17.12 -20.42
C LEU A 86 -8.82 -16.05 -20.65
N ALA A 87 -9.53 -16.10 -21.78
CA ALA A 87 -10.51 -15.06 -22.18
C ALA A 87 -9.94 -13.63 -22.18
N ALA A 88 -8.63 -13.48 -22.43
CA ALA A 88 -7.86 -12.25 -22.31
C ALA A 88 -7.29 -11.74 -23.64
N GLY A 89 -7.98 -12.05 -24.75
CA GLY A 89 -7.62 -11.63 -26.11
C GLY A 89 -6.68 -12.60 -26.85
N PRO A 90 -6.19 -12.24 -28.05
CA PRO A 90 -5.36 -13.13 -28.85
C PRO A 90 -3.89 -13.18 -28.37
N GLY A 91 -3.16 -14.17 -28.86
CA GLY A 91 -1.70 -14.28 -28.68
C GLY A 91 -1.27 -15.32 -27.66
N ARG A 92 0.02 -15.67 -27.71
CA ARG A 92 0.63 -16.65 -26.81
C ARG A 92 0.90 -16.04 -25.44
N ALA A 93 0.73 -16.84 -24.40
CA ALA A 93 1.15 -16.49 -23.05
C ALA A 93 2.43 -17.26 -22.70
N ASP A 94 3.43 -16.54 -22.20
CA ASP A 94 4.73 -17.06 -21.80
C ASP A 94 4.76 -17.32 -20.28
N VAL A 95 4.70 -18.59 -19.90
CA VAL A 95 4.62 -19.00 -18.49
C VAL A 95 6.04 -19.13 -17.92
N ARG A 96 6.40 -18.25 -16.98
CA ARG A 96 7.75 -18.20 -16.37
C ARG A 96 7.73 -18.57 -14.89
N ARG A 97 8.78 -19.25 -14.44
CA ARG A 97 9.02 -19.67 -13.05
C ARG A 97 10.38 -19.19 -12.56
N GLY A 98 10.59 -19.24 -11.26
CA GLY A 98 11.90 -18.99 -10.65
C GLY A 98 12.22 -17.51 -10.46
N ALA A 99 13.50 -17.22 -10.20
CA ALA A 99 13.96 -15.87 -9.95
C ALA A 99 13.74 -14.99 -11.20
N GLY A 100 13.16 -13.79 -11.00
CA GLY A 100 12.96 -12.82 -12.07
C GLY A 100 11.67 -12.97 -12.88
N SER A 101 10.88 -14.04 -12.70
CA SER A 101 9.59 -14.21 -13.41
C SER A 101 8.63 -13.05 -13.14
N LEU A 102 8.50 -12.63 -11.87
CA LEU A 102 7.66 -11.50 -11.49
C LEU A 102 8.11 -10.19 -12.16
N ARG A 103 9.42 -9.91 -12.17
CA ARG A 103 9.98 -8.73 -12.85
C ARG A 103 9.70 -8.78 -14.36
N ALA A 104 9.74 -9.96 -14.98
CA ALA A 104 9.35 -10.10 -16.37
C ALA A 104 7.86 -9.76 -16.57
N ALA A 105 6.96 -10.26 -15.69
CA ALA A 105 5.53 -9.94 -15.74
C ALA A 105 5.23 -8.45 -15.53
N THR A 106 6.05 -7.72 -14.77
CA THR A 106 5.90 -6.24 -14.64
C THR A 106 6.28 -5.46 -15.90
N ARG A 107 7.00 -6.08 -16.86
CA ARG A 107 7.53 -5.39 -18.05
C ARG A 107 6.93 -5.87 -19.36
N ASP A 108 6.43 -7.09 -19.38
CA ASP A 108 5.94 -7.74 -20.58
C ASP A 108 4.55 -8.34 -20.32
N SER A 109 3.55 -7.81 -21.04
CA SER A 109 2.17 -8.26 -20.92
C SER A 109 1.93 -9.65 -21.50
N ALA A 110 2.91 -10.25 -22.19
CA ALA A 110 2.85 -11.64 -22.64
C ALA A 110 3.23 -12.65 -21.54
N VAL A 111 3.80 -12.20 -20.41
CA VAL A 111 4.29 -13.10 -19.36
C VAL A 111 3.23 -13.41 -18.30
N ILE A 112 3.12 -14.69 -17.95
CA ILE A 112 2.46 -15.19 -16.73
C ILE A 112 3.56 -15.69 -15.79
N ALA A 113 3.79 -14.99 -14.69
CA ALA A 113 4.71 -15.43 -13.66
C ALA A 113 4.01 -16.39 -12.70
N VAL A 114 4.60 -17.55 -12.47
CA VAL A 114 4.16 -18.49 -11.41
C VAL A 114 5.06 -18.27 -10.20
N VAL A 115 4.49 -17.72 -9.13
CA VAL A 115 5.23 -17.31 -7.93
C VAL A 115 4.46 -17.67 -6.65
N THR A 116 5.13 -17.67 -5.51
CA THR A 116 4.46 -17.76 -4.22
C THR A 116 3.73 -16.46 -3.88
N ALA A 117 2.65 -16.53 -3.11
CA ALA A 117 1.91 -15.34 -2.63
C ALA A 117 2.83 -14.29 -1.98
N SER A 118 3.79 -14.72 -1.16
CA SER A 118 4.76 -13.86 -0.49
C SER A 118 5.69 -13.07 -1.42
N ARG A 119 5.74 -13.41 -2.71
CA ARG A 119 6.52 -12.67 -3.73
C ARG A 119 5.69 -11.68 -4.53
N VAL A 120 4.36 -11.72 -4.43
CA VAL A 120 3.51 -10.81 -5.20
C VAL A 120 3.73 -9.37 -4.72
N THR A 121 3.68 -8.42 -5.65
CA THR A 121 3.83 -6.99 -5.37
C THR A 121 2.71 -6.21 -6.06
N PRO A 122 2.45 -4.94 -5.69
CA PRO A 122 1.42 -4.12 -6.33
C PRO A 122 1.64 -3.80 -7.82
N LEU A 123 2.76 -4.22 -8.41
CA LEU A 123 3.12 -3.96 -9.82
C LEU A 123 2.57 -5.01 -10.81
N VAL A 124 1.88 -6.04 -10.31
CA VAL A 124 1.23 -7.09 -11.11
C VAL A 124 -0.22 -7.25 -10.68
N SER A 125 -1.03 -7.88 -11.53
CA SER A 125 -2.35 -8.41 -11.15
C SER A 125 -2.24 -9.90 -10.86
N THR A 126 -3.02 -10.39 -9.90
CA THR A 126 -3.17 -11.82 -9.62
C THR A 126 -4.33 -12.40 -10.40
N VAL A 127 -4.20 -13.64 -10.86
CA VAL A 127 -5.29 -14.36 -11.52
C VAL A 127 -6.09 -15.13 -10.46
N SER A 128 -7.39 -14.87 -10.40
CA SER A 128 -8.35 -15.62 -9.59
C SER A 128 -8.59 -17.00 -10.19
N VAL A 129 -8.97 -17.95 -9.34
CA VAL A 129 -9.29 -19.30 -9.77
C VAL A 129 -10.64 -19.71 -9.24
N ASP A 130 -11.57 -19.95 -10.17
CA ASP A 130 -12.99 -20.18 -9.90
C ASP A 130 -13.57 -19.14 -8.92
N GLY A 131 -13.23 -17.86 -9.15
CA GLY A 131 -13.66 -16.72 -8.34
C GLY A 131 -12.89 -16.53 -7.02
N VAL A 132 -11.92 -17.38 -6.70
CA VAL A 132 -11.10 -17.26 -5.48
C VAL A 132 -9.82 -16.48 -5.76
N ASP A 133 -9.64 -15.35 -5.06
CA ASP A 133 -8.43 -14.54 -5.13
C ASP A 133 -7.34 -15.09 -4.18
N PRO A 134 -6.09 -15.26 -4.65
CA PRO A 134 -5.02 -15.88 -3.86
C PRO A 134 -4.53 -15.05 -2.67
N LEU A 135 -4.74 -13.72 -2.67
CA LEU A 135 -4.32 -12.84 -1.59
C LEU A 135 -5.47 -12.51 -0.64
N ARG A 136 -6.71 -12.40 -1.13
CA ARG A 136 -7.88 -12.11 -0.29
C ARG A 136 -8.44 -13.35 0.42
N SER A 137 -8.35 -14.51 -0.21
CA SER A 137 -8.89 -15.78 0.31
C SER A 137 -7.86 -16.92 0.21
N PRO A 138 -6.65 -16.75 0.80
CA PRO A 138 -5.53 -17.68 0.60
C PRO A 138 -5.83 -19.12 1.04
N GLU A 139 -6.68 -19.29 2.08
CA GLU A 139 -7.06 -20.61 2.59
C GLU A 139 -7.97 -21.40 1.65
N ALA A 140 -8.76 -20.70 0.82
CA ALA A 140 -9.67 -21.31 -0.14
C ALA A 140 -9.04 -21.46 -1.54
N TYR A 141 -7.84 -20.92 -1.77
CA TYR A 141 -7.23 -20.89 -3.09
C TYR A 141 -6.72 -22.28 -3.51
N PRO A 142 -7.10 -22.80 -4.68
CA PRO A 142 -6.91 -24.22 -5.00
C PRO A 142 -5.48 -24.59 -5.42
N LEU A 143 -4.62 -23.62 -5.73
CA LEU A 143 -3.22 -23.87 -6.04
C LEU A 143 -2.34 -23.49 -4.87
N THR A 144 -1.68 -24.47 -4.28
CA THR A 144 -0.79 -24.26 -3.14
C THR A 144 0.60 -24.82 -3.40
N THR A 145 1.56 -24.35 -2.62
CA THR A 145 2.94 -24.83 -2.64
C THR A 145 3.56 -24.73 -1.25
N SER A 146 4.51 -25.61 -0.95
CA SER A 146 5.27 -25.58 0.30
C SER A 146 6.42 -24.57 0.23
N THR A 147 6.68 -23.90 1.34
CA THR A 147 7.71 -22.88 1.50
C THR A 147 8.39 -23.02 2.85
N PRO A 148 9.70 -22.74 2.96
CA PRO A 148 10.36 -22.65 4.28
C PRO A 148 10.04 -21.33 5.00
N ASN A 149 9.51 -20.34 4.29
CA ASN A 149 9.17 -19.04 4.85
C ASN A 149 7.71 -19.00 5.29
N GLU A 150 7.48 -18.57 6.52
CA GLU A 150 6.14 -18.27 7.02
C GLU A 150 5.48 -17.17 6.17
N PRO A 151 4.26 -17.38 5.67
CA PRO A 151 3.54 -16.36 4.92
C PRO A 151 3.14 -15.21 5.85
N ALA A 152 3.57 -13.98 5.53
CA ALA A 152 3.00 -12.80 6.15
C ALA A 152 1.60 -12.54 5.57
N PRO A 153 0.62 -12.09 6.38
CA PRO A 153 -0.66 -11.65 5.86
C PRO A 153 -0.46 -10.47 4.89
N PRO A 154 -1.26 -10.36 3.81
CA PRO A 154 -1.18 -9.23 2.91
C PRO A 154 -1.67 -7.96 3.60
N ALA A 155 -0.99 -6.84 3.35
CA ALA A 155 -1.44 -5.53 3.80
C ALA A 155 -2.47 -4.94 2.81
N GLU A 156 -3.60 -4.46 3.32
CA GLU A 156 -4.63 -3.77 2.54
C GLU A 156 -4.42 -2.26 2.60
N VAL A 157 -4.09 -1.65 1.46
CA VAL A 157 -3.91 -0.20 1.33
C VAL A 157 -5.06 0.37 0.50
N THR A 158 -5.74 1.39 1.02
CA THR A 158 -6.72 2.17 0.26
C THR A 158 -6.13 3.52 -0.12
N VAL A 159 -6.22 3.86 -1.39
CA VAL A 159 -5.86 5.17 -1.93
C VAL A 159 -7.09 5.77 -2.57
N VAL A 160 -7.47 6.97 -2.16
CA VAL A 160 -8.54 7.74 -2.79
C VAL A 160 -7.94 8.91 -3.57
N GLY A 161 -8.71 9.43 -4.53
CA GLY A 161 -8.35 10.62 -5.30
C GLY A 161 -8.58 11.90 -4.49
N ASP A 162 -8.95 12.95 -5.21
CA ASP A 162 -9.14 14.27 -4.63
C ASP A 162 -10.33 14.32 -3.67
N ILE A 163 -10.10 14.91 -2.50
CA ILE A 163 -11.05 15.15 -1.44
C ILE A 163 -11.36 16.65 -1.46
N MET A 164 -12.51 16.99 -2.06
CA MET A 164 -13.02 18.35 -2.15
C MET A 164 -14.29 18.46 -1.30
N MET A 165 -14.16 19.04 -0.10
CA MET A 165 -15.25 19.16 0.90
C MET A 165 -15.85 20.58 0.93
N GLY A 166 -15.60 21.37 -0.11
CA GLY A 166 -16.12 22.73 -0.30
C GLY A 166 -17.27 22.80 -1.31
N ARG A 167 -17.59 24.01 -1.76
CA ARG A 167 -18.66 24.30 -2.75
C ARG A 167 -20.00 23.67 -2.34
N ASP A 168 -20.75 23.14 -3.30
CA ASP A 168 -22.04 22.48 -3.08
C ASP A 168 -21.99 21.39 -2.01
N VAL A 169 -20.85 20.67 -1.88
CA VAL A 169 -20.66 19.71 -0.79
C VAL A 169 -20.67 20.47 0.53
N GLY A 170 -19.78 21.46 0.68
CA GLY A 170 -19.72 22.34 1.85
C GLY A 170 -21.05 23.00 2.21
N ASP A 171 -21.81 23.48 1.23
CA ASP A 171 -23.13 24.10 1.43
C ASP A 171 -24.13 23.09 2.00
N VAL A 172 -24.14 21.86 1.49
CA VAL A 172 -24.96 20.77 2.04
C VAL A 172 -24.52 20.43 3.46
N LEU A 173 -23.22 20.37 3.73
CA LEU A 173 -22.71 20.08 5.08
C LEU A 173 -23.11 21.16 6.10
N ALA A 174 -22.99 22.43 5.71
CA ALA A 174 -23.38 23.56 6.54
C ALA A 174 -24.89 23.57 6.82
N ALA A 175 -25.71 23.25 5.82
CA ALA A 175 -27.17 23.20 5.97
C ALA A 175 -27.64 22.08 6.92
N HIS A 176 -26.91 20.96 6.98
CA HIS A 176 -27.29 19.80 7.79
C HIS A 176 -26.53 19.70 9.13
N GLY A 177 -25.48 20.51 9.33
CA GLY A 177 -24.64 20.49 10.53
C GLY A 177 -23.84 19.19 10.70
N ASP A 178 -23.58 18.47 9.61
CA ASP A 178 -22.95 17.14 9.63
C ASP A 178 -21.85 17.06 8.56
N LEU A 179 -20.64 17.48 8.93
CA LEU A 179 -19.46 17.51 8.04
C LEU A 179 -19.03 16.12 7.55
N GLY A 180 -19.43 15.04 8.25
CA GLY A 180 -19.07 13.66 7.92
C GLY A 180 -20.06 12.93 7.02
N ALA A 181 -21.20 13.53 6.68
CA ALA A 181 -22.24 12.88 5.90
C ALA A 181 -21.75 12.24 4.57
N PRO A 182 -20.91 12.90 3.75
CA PRO A 182 -20.43 12.33 2.48
C PRO A 182 -19.49 11.15 2.67
N LEU A 183 -18.77 11.12 3.80
CA LEU A 183 -17.75 10.12 4.09
C LEU A 183 -18.33 8.88 4.79
N ARG A 184 -19.48 9.03 5.47
CA ARG A 184 -20.14 7.96 6.24
C ARG A 184 -20.37 6.66 5.45
N PRO A 185 -20.84 6.68 4.18
CA PRO A 185 -20.99 5.45 3.41
C PRO A 185 -19.66 4.72 3.15
N LEU A 186 -18.56 5.47 3.13
CA LEU A 186 -17.21 4.98 2.83
C LEU A 186 -16.46 4.51 4.08
N ARG A 187 -16.81 5.01 5.27
CA ARG A 187 -16.13 4.73 6.54
C ARG A 187 -15.82 3.25 6.76
N ARG A 188 -16.78 2.35 6.53
CA ARG A 188 -16.54 0.90 6.71
C ARG A 188 -15.43 0.35 5.81
N ARG A 189 -15.30 0.88 4.59
CA ARG A 189 -14.28 0.46 3.64
C ARG A 189 -12.94 1.11 3.96
N LEU A 190 -12.93 2.42 4.24
CA LEU A 190 -11.72 3.18 4.53
C LEU A 190 -11.08 2.74 5.85
N ALA A 191 -11.85 2.64 6.93
CA ALA A 191 -11.36 2.21 8.23
C ALA A 191 -11.00 0.71 8.32
N ARG A 192 -11.32 -0.10 7.29
CA ARG A 192 -10.93 -1.51 7.22
C ARG A 192 -9.51 -1.69 6.68
N ALA A 193 -8.99 -0.73 5.93
CA ALA A 193 -7.65 -0.82 5.37
C ALA A 193 -6.59 -0.69 6.48
N ASP A 194 -5.44 -1.34 6.29
CA ASP A 194 -4.28 -1.16 7.16
C ASP A 194 -3.68 0.25 7.01
N LEU A 195 -3.84 0.86 5.83
CA LEU A 195 -3.40 2.21 5.52
C LEU A 195 -4.36 2.88 4.53
N THR A 196 -4.92 4.03 4.89
CA THR A 196 -5.76 4.84 4.01
C THR A 196 -5.12 6.19 3.70
N ILE A 197 -4.97 6.48 2.41
CA ILE A 197 -4.30 7.68 1.90
C ILE A 197 -5.29 8.45 1.01
N GLY A 198 -5.35 9.77 1.15
CA GLY A 198 -6.15 10.64 0.28
C GLY A 198 -5.37 11.85 -0.24
N ASN A 199 -5.89 12.51 -1.27
CA ASN A 199 -5.37 13.78 -1.74
C ASN A 199 -6.31 14.91 -1.31
N LEU A 200 -5.89 15.79 -0.41
CA LEU A 200 -6.73 16.90 0.05
C LEU A 200 -6.64 18.05 -0.97
N GLU A 201 -7.78 18.37 -1.56
CA GLU A 201 -7.90 19.39 -2.60
C GLU A 201 -8.53 20.70 -2.07
N SER A 202 -8.83 20.76 -0.76
CA SER A 202 -9.43 21.93 -0.12
C SER A 202 -8.48 22.62 0.86
N THR A 203 -8.42 23.94 0.78
CA THR A 203 -7.81 24.78 1.81
C THR A 203 -8.62 24.67 3.12
N LEU A 204 -7.96 24.43 4.25
CA LEU A 204 -8.58 24.33 5.58
C LEU A 204 -8.30 25.61 6.39
N SER A 205 -8.81 26.73 5.90
CA SER A 205 -8.57 28.04 6.50
C SER A 205 -9.69 29.00 6.17
N SER A 206 -10.11 29.79 7.16
CA SER A 206 -11.01 30.93 6.97
C SER A 206 -10.28 32.23 6.61
N ASP A 207 -8.95 32.21 6.60
CA ASP A 207 -8.12 33.31 6.13
C ASP A 207 -7.95 33.33 4.62
N GLY A 208 -7.76 34.53 4.07
CA GLY A 208 -7.41 34.75 2.67
C GLY A 208 -8.64 35.12 1.84
N VAL A 209 -8.40 35.43 0.57
CA VAL A 209 -9.45 35.61 -0.44
C VAL A 209 -9.18 34.65 -1.59
N PRO A 210 -10.21 34.13 -2.26
CA PRO A 210 -10.06 33.35 -3.47
C PRO A 210 -9.14 34.06 -4.48
N GLN A 211 -8.13 33.36 -5.00
CA GLN A 211 -7.21 33.90 -6.02
C GLN A 211 -7.54 33.44 -7.45
N GLN A 212 -8.51 32.52 -7.58
CA GLN A 212 -9.02 32.01 -8.85
C GLN A 212 -10.50 31.63 -8.75
N ASP A 213 -11.19 31.56 -9.89
CA ASP A 213 -12.62 31.22 -9.96
C ASP A 213 -12.92 29.83 -9.38
N ASP A 214 -11.97 28.90 -9.55
CA ASP A 214 -12.02 27.55 -9.00
C ASP A 214 -11.27 27.39 -7.68
N SER A 215 -11.34 28.39 -6.79
CA SER A 215 -10.72 28.28 -5.46
C SER A 215 -11.49 27.31 -4.55
N PHE A 216 -10.80 26.35 -3.93
CA PHE A 216 -11.41 25.36 -3.04
C PHE A 216 -11.02 25.57 -1.58
N ALA A 217 -12.02 25.89 -0.75
CA ALA A 217 -11.91 25.88 0.70
C ALA A 217 -13.05 25.04 1.30
N ALA A 218 -12.75 24.40 2.42
CA ALA A 218 -13.73 23.67 3.21
C ALA A 218 -13.70 24.19 4.64
N ASP A 219 -14.78 23.91 5.39
CA ASP A 219 -14.79 24.12 6.83
C ASP A 219 -13.59 23.38 7.45
N PRO A 220 -12.72 24.03 8.23
CA PRO A 220 -11.56 23.36 8.82
C PRO A 220 -11.90 22.15 9.69
N ASP A 221 -13.10 22.08 10.25
CA ASP A 221 -13.54 20.99 11.13
C ASP A 221 -13.86 19.70 10.33
N VAL A 222 -13.86 19.74 8.99
CA VAL A 222 -13.94 18.52 8.16
C VAL A 222 -12.76 17.57 8.42
N LEU A 223 -11.66 18.07 8.98
CA LEU A 223 -10.52 17.25 9.34
C LEU A 223 -10.88 16.16 10.35
N HIS A 224 -11.74 16.48 11.32
CA HIS A 224 -12.26 15.48 12.28
C HIS A 224 -13.11 14.40 11.58
N ALA A 225 -13.89 14.80 10.57
CA ALA A 225 -14.64 13.84 9.77
C ALA A 225 -13.73 12.90 8.96
N LEU A 226 -12.57 13.40 8.48
CA LEU A 226 -11.56 12.59 7.80
C LEU A 226 -10.88 11.62 8.77
N GLU A 227 -10.51 12.07 9.98
CA GLU A 227 -9.98 11.20 11.05
C GLU A 227 -10.96 10.07 11.38
N ASP A 228 -12.22 10.41 11.68
CA ASP A 228 -13.27 9.46 12.04
C ASP A 228 -13.62 8.47 10.93
N THR A 229 -13.34 8.84 9.68
CA THR A 229 -13.54 7.99 8.50
C THR A 229 -12.41 6.97 8.34
N GLY A 230 -11.26 7.21 8.95
CA GLY A 230 -10.10 6.32 8.96
C GLY A 230 -9.00 6.72 7.98
N PHE A 231 -8.84 8.01 7.66
CA PHE A 231 -7.67 8.48 6.92
C PHE A 231 -6.42 8.47 7.81
N ASP A 232 -5.31 7.94 7.31
CA ASP A 232 -4.01 7.95 7.99
C ASP A 232 -3.08 9.03 7.44
N VAL A 233 -3.14 9.27 6.13
CA VAL A 233 -2.23 10.17 5.42
C VAL A 233 -2.99 11.02 4.41
N LEU A 234 -2.71 12.32 4.38
CA LEU A 234 -3.19 13.22 3.34
C LEU A 234 -2.02 13.79 2.53
N SER A 235 -2.10 13.61 1.21
CA SER A 235 -1.31 14.42 0.27
C SER A 235 -1.88 15.83 0.23
N LEU A 236 -0.99 16.80 0.39
CA LEU A 236 -1.24 18.22 0.14
C LEU A 236 -0.49 18.71 -1.11
N ALA A 237 0.11 17.80 -1.88
CA ALA A 237 0.60 18.13 -3.22
C ALA A 237 -0.58 18.12 -4.19
N ASN A 238 -1.36 19.19 -4.14
CA ASN A 238 -2.51 19.40 -5.03
C ASN A 238 -2.43 20.82 -5.61
N ASN A 239 -2.95 21.01 -6.83
CA ASN A 239 -2.93 22.29 -7.53
C ASN A 239 -3.75 23.40 -6.84
N HIS A 240 -4.66 23.06 -5.92
CA HIS A 240 -5.51 24.00 -5.15
C HIS A 240 -4.93 24.40 -3.78
N THR A 241 -3.75 23.89 -3.44
CA THR A 241 -3.08 24.13 -2.14
C THR A 241 -2.77 25.62 -1.88
N GLY A 242 -2.67 26.42 -2.94
CA GLY A 242 -2.32 27.84 -2.91
C GLY A 242 -3.50 28.82 -3.08
N ASP A 243 -4.73 28.32 -3.20
CA ASP A 243 -5.89 29.10 -3.69
C ASP A 243 -6.22 30.35 -2.88
N PHE A 244 -5.85 30.37 -1.60
CA PHE A 244 -6.14 31.46 -0.65
C PHE A 244 -4.87 32.16 -0.15
N GLY A 245 -3.74 31.92 -0.83
CA GLY A 245 -2.45 32.53 -0.55
C GLY A 245 -1.71 31.92 0.64
N GLU A 246 -0.52 32.46 0.90
CA GLU A 246 0.46 31.87 1.82
C GLU A 246 -0.05 31.72 3.26
N ARG A 247 -0.81 32.70 3.77
CA ARG A 247 -1.32 32.67 5.14
C ARG A 247 -2.28 31.50 5.35
N ALA A 248 -3.21 31.31 4.41
CA ALA A 248 -4.19 30.24 4.42
C ALA A 248 -3.51 28.87 4.25
N PHE A 249 -2.55 28.77 3.31
CA PHE A 249 -1.72 27.58 3.14
C PHE A 249 -1.01 27.17 4.43
N ARG A 250 -0.33 28.11 5.10
CA ARG A 250 0.34 27.85 6.38
C ARG A 250 -0.63 27.44 7.48
N GLN A 251 -1.87 27.93 7.47
CA GLN A 251 -2.92 27.46 8.38
C GLN A 251 -3.31 26.01 8.09
N THR A 252 -3.56 25.66 6.83
CA THR A 252 -3.87 24.29 6.41
C THR A 252 -2.80 23.31 6.90
N LEU A 253 -1.51 23.63 6.67
CA LEU A 253 -0.40 22.82 7.17
C LEU A 253 -0.48 22.60 8.68
N ARG A 254 -0.65 23.68 9.46
CA ARG A 254 -0.72 23.61 10.92
C ARG A 254 -1.88 22.76 11.40
N ARG A 255 -3.05 22.86 10.76
CA ARG A 255 -4.23 22.09 11.16
C ARG A 255 -4.04 20.60 10.95
N VAL A 256 -3.50 20.21 9.78
CA VAL A 256 -3.17 18.80 9.54
C VAL A 256 -2.11 18.33 10.52
N ASP A 257 -1.07 19.13 10.79
CA ASP A 257 -0.03 18.81 11.80
C ASP A 257 -0.57 18.67 13.23
N THR A 258 -1.77 19.20 13.54
CA THR A 258 -2.44 19.02 14.85
C THR A 258 -3.41 17.85 14.91
N SER A 259 -3.66 17.18 13.78
CA SER A 259 -4.52 16.00 13.67
C SER A 259 -3.73 14.71 13.85
N THR A 260 -4.41 13.56 13.88
CA THR A 260 -3.76 12.24 13.84
C THR A 260 -3.31 11.84 12.43
N ILE A 261 -3.62 12.66 11.42
CA ILE A 261 -3.32 12.39 10.01
C ILE A 261 -1.94 12.95 9.67
N GLU A 262 -1.09 12.12 9.09
CA GLU A 262 0.21 12.54 8.57
C GLU A 262 0.04 13.30 7.24
N ARG A 263 0.82 14.35 7.01
CA ARG A 263 0.82 15.08 5.74
C ARG A 263 2.04 14.79 4.88
N VAL A 264 1.84 14.70 3.57
CA VAL A 264 2.92 14.57 2.58
C VAL A 264 2.73 15.58 1.44
N GLY A 265 3.82 16.01 0.79
CA GLY A 265 3.76 16.78 -0.46
C GLY A 265 3.62 18.30 -0.32
N ALA A 266 3.61 18.84 0.90
CA ALA A 266 3.65 20.29 1.13
C ALA A 266 4.52 20.63 2.35
N GLY A 267 4.92 21.88 2.52
CA GLY A 267 5.74 22.30 3.67
C GLY A 267 6.01 23.79 3.68
N LEU A 268 6.58 24.29 4.78
CA LEU A 268 6.95 25.71 4.92
C LEU A 268 8.12 26.12 4.02
N ASP A 269 8.87 25.13 3.54
CA ASP A 269 9.96 25.27 2.58
C ASP A 269 10.04 24.02 1.70
N ARG A 270 10.95 24.03 0.73
CA ARG A 270 11.19 22.93 -0.20
C ARG A 270 11.58 21.62 0.50
N GLN A 271 12.39 21.70 1.55
CA GLN A 271 12.84 20.49 2.27
C GLN A 271 11.66 19.84 3.00
N GLY A 272 10.79 20.64 3.61
CA GLY A 272 9.55 20.19 4.23
C GLY A 272 8.58 19.60 3.22
N ALA A 273 8.42 20.23 2.04
CA ALA A 273 7.55 19.73 0.99
C ALA A 273 8.00 18.40 0.39
N TRP A 274 9.32 18.18 0.30
CA TRP A 274 9.90 16.96 -0.27
C TRP A 274 10.16 15.85 0.75
N ARG A 275 9.89 16.10 2.03
CA ARG A 275 10.13 15.11 3.07
C ARG A 275 9.12 13.96 2.91
N PRO A 276 9.58 12.71 2.72
CA PRO A 276 8.68 11.58 2.67
C PRO A 276 8.03 11.35 4.05
N VAL A 277 6.79 10.89 4.03
CA VAL A 277 6.16 10.29 5.22
C VAL A 277 6.49 8.82 5.25
N VAL A 278 6.82 8.30 6.43
CA VAL A 278 7.17 6.90 6.61
C VAL A 278 6.33 6.32 7.72
N VAL A 279 5.46 5.37 7.39
CA VAL A 279 4.52 4.73 8.33
C VAL A 279 4.69 3.21 8.31
N SER A 280 4.42 2.57 9.44
CA SER A 280 4.42 1.11 9.55
C SER A 280 3.01 0.60 9.84
N ARG A 281 2.53 -0.37 9.04
CA ARG A 281 1.21 -0.99 9.13
C ARG A 281 1.30 -2.46 8.70
N ALA A 282 0.62 -3.37 9.41
CA ALA A 282 0.65 -4.81 9.13
C ALA A 282 2.06 -5.40 8.93
N GLY A 283 3.06 -4.93 9.68
CA GLY A 283 4.45 -5.38 9.55
C GLY A 283 5.19 -4.89 8.29
N VAL A 284 4.55 -4.05 7.47
CA VAL A 284 5.13 -3.41 6.28
C VAL A 284 5.44 -1.95 6.57
N ARG A 285 6.58 -1.45 6.04
CA ARG A 285 6.97 -0.04 6.11
C ARG A 285 6.68 0.63 4.77
N PHE A 286 5.89 1.69 4.78
CA PHE A 286 5.48 2.45 3.61
C PHE A 286 6.23 3.78 3.57
N GLY A 287 6.86 4.08 2.43
CA GLY A 287 7.44 5.39 2.13
C GLY A 287 6.55 6.14 1.16
N LEU A 288 6.01 7.27 1.59
CA LEU A 288 5.04 8.07 0.85
C LEU A 288 5.70 9.37 0.39
N VAL A 289 5.55 9.66 -0.90
CA VAL A 289 5.98 10.90 -1.55
C VAL A 289 4.84 11.44 -2.40
N ALA A 290 4.72 12.77 -2.51
CA ALA A 290 3.70 13.42 -3.31
C ALA A 290 4.27 14.72 -3.89
N PHE A 291 3.85 15.06 -5.12
CA PHE A 291 4.39 16.16 -5.94
C PHE A 291 3.31 16.78 -6.82
#